data_AF-A0A8I2AH18-F1
#
_entry.id   AF-A0A8I2AH18-F1
#
_cell.length_a   1.000
_cell.length_b   1.000
_cell.length_c   1.000
_cell.angle_alpha   90.00
_cell.angle_beta   90.00
_cell.angle_gamma   90.00
#
_symmetry.space_group_name_H-M   'P 1'
#
loop_
_entity.id
_entity.type
_entity.pdbx_description
1 polymer ?
#
loop_
_entity_poly.entity_id
_entity_poly.type
_entity_poly.pdbx_seq_one_letter_code
_entity_poly.pdbx_strand_id
1 'polypeptide(L)'
;MKFIFQLLIFLILSFGAAADTLTVMHYNLMYYDREYEECTAANNNVDSKDEYLRTIIGYARPDILTVNEVNASVSSVERIRTNVLNINGITKYKRANFSGSFLANMIYFNSEKVELKSQDVIPTSPRETNVYKLYLKTSSLVQGDTIFLYCMITHLKAGSDPSDEDDRTAASAAIMSYLASSNLNGNVLLMGDMNLYSAEEGAFVNFTTPTGINQFRFYDPLSMVGDWHNNYSYRNIHTQSTHTTSDGCHSTGGMDDRFDFILSSSSLTTGNDGLKITSYKTIAQDGNRFNESLINPANYSVPTDVLSALYNNSDHLPLKMSLYSDFSLHSATKSNLVPKLVFNNPANNKLHVHVPEGISIVTLNLYSITGGKMLSYQGAEPVVDMDISGLSLGIYIAEATLSDGSVSFFKVLKIR
;
A
#
# COMPACT_ATOMS: atom_id res chain seq x y z
N MET A 1 59.26 35.22 9.13
CA MET A 1 57.87 35.12 8.67
C MET A 1 57.45 33.65 8.67
N LYS A 2 56.68 33.20 9.66
CA LYS A 2 56.07 31.86 9.68
C LYS A 2 54.56 32.08 9.57
N PHE A 3 54.00 31.81 8.40
CA PHE A 3 52.56 31.83 8.18
C PHE A 3 51.97 30.54 8.77
N ILE A 4 51.13 30.68 9.79
CA ILE A 4 50.29 29.60 10.31
C ILE A 4 48.97 29.67 9.54
N PHE A 5 48.72 28.67 8.70
CA PHE A 5 47.47 28.53 7.97
C PHE A 5 46.50 27.71 8.85
N GLN A 6 45.56 28.37 9.51
CA GLN A 6 44.47 27.70 10.23
C GLN A 6 43.37 27.35 9.23
N LEU A 7 43.26 26.07 8.90
CA LEU A 7 42.15 25.51 8.12
C LEU A 7 40.93 25.37 9.03
N LEU A 8 39.92 26.22 8.84
CA LEU A 8 38.63 26.12 9.51
C LEU A 8 37.76 25.11 8.75
N ILE A 9 37.59 23.90 9.30
CA ILE A 9 36.65 22.91 8.78
C ILE A 9 35.28 23.20 9.38
N PHE A 10 34.38 23.80 8.59
CA PHE A 10 32.96 23.87 8.90
C PHE A 10 32.33 22.50 8.63
N LEU A 11 32.10 21.72 9.69
CA LEU A 11 31.31 20.50 9.64
C LEU A 11 29.83 20.90 9.66
N ILE A 12 29.21 21.03 8.47
CA ILE A 12 27.75 21.15 8.36
C ILE A 12 27.17 19.77 8.61
N LEU A 13 26.75 19.51 9.85
CA LEU A 13 25.93 18.36 10.20
C LEU A 13 24.50 18.61 9.69
N SER A 14 24.23 18.20 8.47
CA SER A 14 22.86 18.05 7.98
C SER A 14 22.23 16.85 8.70
N PHE A 15 21.42 17.09 9.73
CA PHE A 15 20.48 16.09 10.22
C PHE A 15 19.37 15.95 9.16
N GLY A 16 19.60 15.12 8.14
CA GLY A 16 18.51 14.63 7.31
C GLY A 16 17.67 13.69 8.17
N ALA A 17 16.37 13.96 8.31
CA ALA A 17 15.44 12.95 8.81
C ALA A 17 15.58 11.70 7.93
N ALA A 18 15.77 10.54 8.53
CA ALA A 18 15.84 9.29 7.77
C ALA A 18 14.48 9.06 7.11
N ALA A 19 14.45 9.18 5.79
CA ALA A 19 13.34 8.75 4.97
C ALA A 19 13.15 7.24 5.13
N ASP A 20 11.90 6.78 5.28
CA ASP A 20 11.59 5.35 5.33
C ASP A 20 10.81 4.95 4.08
N THR A 21 11.08 3.74 3.62
CA THR A 21 10.45 3.15 2.43
C THR A 21 9.48 2.07 2.87
N LEU A 22 8.26 2.11 2.35
CA LEU A 22 7.28 1.04 2.48
C LEU A 22 7.44 0.09 1.28
N THR A 23 7.83 -1.15 1.54
CA THR A 23 7.97 -2.17 0.49
C THR A 23 6.65 -2.90 0.29
N VAL A 24 6.10 -2.87 -0.92
CA VAL A 24 4.92 -3.63 -1.34
C VAL A 24 5.37 -4.78 -2.24
N MET A 25 4.86 -5.99 -1.98
CA MET A 25 5.08 -7.17 -2.80
C MET A 25 3.74 -7.81 -3.16
N HIS A 26 3.56 -8.16 -4.43
CA HIS A 26 2.45 -8.97 -4.89
C HIS A 26 2.96 -10.30 -5.44
N TYR A 27 2.26 -11.41 -5.16
CA TYR A 27 2.68 -12.73 -5.64
C TYR A 27 1.51 -13.71 -5.79
N ASN A 28 1.26 -14.21 -7.00
CA ASN A 28 0.44 -15.42 -7.18
C ASN A 28 1.21 -16.65 -6.67
N LEU A 29 0.61 -17.37 -5.70
CA LEU A 29 1.27 -18.47 -5.01
C LEU A 29 1.04 -19.85 -5.63
N MET A 30 0.28 -19.96 -6.72
CA MET A 30 -0.05 -21.23 -7.40
C MET A 30 -0.64 -22.28 -6.43
N TYR A 31 -1.96 -22.30 -6.28
CA TYR A 31 -2.68 -23.28 -5.44
C TYR A 31 -2.10 -23.47 -4.01
N TYR A 32 -1.73 -22.40 -3.30
CA TYR A 32 -1.15 -22.54 -1.96
C TYR A 32 -2.13 -23.21 -0.98
N ASP A 33 -1.69 -24.34 -0.39
CA ASP A 33 -2.49 -25.18 0.52
C ASP A 33 -3.80 -25.70 -0.12
N ARG A 34 -3.81 -25.81 -1.46
CA ARG A 34 -4.97 -26.23 -2.25
C ARG A 34 -4.60 -27.41 -3.14
N GLU A 35 -5.38 -28.48 -3.06
CA GLU A 35 -5.36 -29.51 -4.09
C GLU A 35 -6.36 -29.17 -5.20
N TYR A 36 -5.95 -29.39 -6.44
CA TYR A 36 -6.74 -29.16 -7.64
C TYR A 36 -6.27 -30.09 -8.76
N GLU A 37 -7.16 -30.96 -9.25
CA GLU A 37 -6.85 -31.96 -10.28
C GLU A 37 -5.61 -32.80 -9.93
N GLU A 38 -4.56 -32.78 -10.75
CA GLU A 38 -3.29 -33.49 -10.54
C GLU A 38 -2.33 -32.73 -9.62
N CYS A 39 -2.68 -31.51 -9.23
CA CYS A 39 -1.94 -30.71 -8.28
C CYS A 39 -2.32 -31.06 -6.85
N THR A 40 -1.46 -31.81 -6.17
CA THR A 40 -1.71 -32.41 -4.85
C THR A 40 -0.56 -32.11 -3.90
N ALA A 41 -0.66 -32.56 -2.65
CA ALA A 41 0.46 -32.45 -1.70
C ALA A 41 1.75 -33.18 -2.14
N ALA A 42 1.72 -34.01 -3.19
CA ALA A 42 2.89 -34.72 -3.72
C ALA A 42 3.81 -33.83 -4.58
N ASN A 43 3.24 -32.92 -5.37
CA ASN A 43 3.95 -32.00 -6.28
C ASN A 43 3.80 -30.52 -5.86
N ASN A 44 2.85 -30.19 -4.98
CA ASN A 44 2.63 -28.84 -4.44
C ASN A 44 2.46 -28.86 -2.91
N ASN A 45 3.42 -29.47 -2.22
CA ASN A 45 3.39 -29.62 -0.78
C ASN A 45 3.44 -28.27 -0.05
N VAL A 46 2.46 -27.99 0.81
CA VAL A 46 2.36 -26.72 1.53
C VAL A 46 3.50 -26.47 2.52
N ASP A 47 4.07 -27.51 3.14
CA ASP A 47 5.23 -27.34 4.04
C ASP A 47 6.46 -26.88 3.25
N SER A 48 6.69 -27.45 2.07
CA SER A 48 7.76 -27.00 1.16
C SER A 48 7.52 -25.56 0.68
N LYS A 49 6.27 -25.22 0.30
CA LYS A 49 5.92 -23.84 -0.08
C LYS A 49 6.19 -22.85 1.05
N ASP A 50 5.94 -23.21 2.32
CA ASP A 50 6.28 -22.35 3.45
C ASP A 50 7.79 -22.06 3.49
N GLU A 51 8.64 -23.06 3.28
CA GLU A 51 10.10 -22.89 3.26
C GLU A 51 10.58 -22.01 2.10
N TYR A 52 10.02 -22.22 0.91
CA TYR A 52 10.32 -21.38 -0.24
C TYR A 52 9.87 -19.94 -0.01
N LEU A 53 8.66 -19.73 0.49
CA LEU A 53 8.16 -18.40 0.80
C LEU A 53 8.98 -17.70 1.88
N ARG A 54 9.45 -18.41 2.92
CA ARG A 54 10.36 -17.82 3.93
C ARG A 54 11.64 -17.30 3.27
N THR A 55 12.20 -18.06 2.33
CA THR A 55 13.42 -17.68 1.60
C THR A 55 13.16 -16.45 0.72
N ILE A 56 12.08 -16.47 -0.06
CA ILE A 56 11.68 -15.37 -0.96
C ILE A 56 11.37 -14.09 -0.17
N ILE A 57 10.58 -14.18 0.89
CA ILE A 57 10.19 -13.05 1.74
C ILE A 57 11.38 -12.55 2.55
N GLY A 58 12.27 -13.43 3.01
CA GLY A 58 13.52 -13.05 3.67
C GLY A 58 14.42 -12.18 2.78
N TYR A 59 14.41 -12.44 1.46
CA TYR A 59 15.08 -11.62 0.45
C TYR A 59 14.30 -10.34 0.12
N ALA A 60 13.00 -10.45 -0.16
CA ALA A 60 12.18 -9.34 -0.62
C ALA A 60 11.88 -8.31 0.49
N ARG A 61 11.75 -8.76 1.74
CA ARG A 61 11.39 -8.00 2.95
C ARG A 61 10.19 -7.06 2.77
N PRO A 62 9.03 -7.57 2.33
CA PRO A 62 7.84 -6.75 2.16
C PRO A 62 7.33 -6.20 3.50
N ASP A 63 6.91 -4.95 3.51
CA ASP A 63 6.08 -4.39 4.58
C ASP A 63 4.60 -4.65 4.31
N ILE A 64 4.20 -4.76 3.04
CA ILE A 64 2.89 -5.21 2.61
C ILE A 64 3.10 -6.35 1.62
N LEU A 65 2.54 -7.52 1.92
CA LEU A 65 2.49 -8.67 1.02
C LEU A 65 1.04 -8.88 0.62
N THR A 66 0.77 -8.92 -0.68
CA THR A 66 -0.50 -9.36 -1.25
C THR A 66 -0.30 -10.61 -2.08
N VAL A 67 -1.30 -11.48 -2.09
CA VAL A 67 -1.21 -12.78 -2.75
C VAL A 67 -2.50 -13.15 -3.46
N ASN A 68 -2.37 -13.92 -4.54
CA ASN A 68 -3.47 -14.68 -5.14
C ASN A 68 -3.30 -16.18 -4.86
N GLU A 69 -4.33 -16.95 -5.16
CA GLU A 69 -4.30 -18.43 -5.16
C GLU A 69 -4.04 -19.11 -3.82
N VAL A 70 -4.49 -18.50 -2.73
CA VAL A 70 -4.53 -19.17 -1.44
C VAL A 70 -5.78 -20.05 -1.38
N ASN A 71 -5.67 -21.26 -0.82
CA ASN A 71 -6.85 -22.04 -0.49
C ASN A 71 -7.83 -21.20 0.35
N ALA A 72 -9.11 -21.24 -0.01
CA ALA A 72 -10.15 -20.42 0.57
C ALA A 72 -10.58 -20.95 1.97
N SER A 73 -9.65 -20.94 2.91
CA SER A 73 -9.85 -21.36 4.29
C SER A 73 -9.11 -20.44 5.25
N VAL A 74 -9.70 -20.21 6.43
CA VAL A 74 -9.07 -19.39 7.49
C VAL A 74 -7.74 -20.00 7.93
N SER A 75 -7.61 -21.33 7.98
CA SER A 75 -6.36 -22.00 8.32
C SER A 75 -5.25 -21.72 7.32
N SER A 76 -5.55 -21.75 6.01
CA SER A 76 -4.56 -21.54 4.96
C SER A 76 -4.04 -20.10 4.93
N VAL A 77 -4.93 -19.11 5.05
CA VAL A 77 -4.50 -17.69 5.15
C VAL A 77 -3.80 -17.41 6.49
N GLU A 78 -4.18 -18.07 7.58
CA GLU A 78 -3.49 -17.90 8.86
C GLU A 78 -2.10 -18.53 8.82
N ARG A 79 -1.95 -19.64 8.11
CA ARG A 79 -0.69 -20.36 7.93
C ARG A 79 0.41 -19.49 7.34
N ILE A 80 0.14 -18.70 6.30
CA ILE A 80 1.13 -17.75 5.76
C ILE A 80 1.57 -16.76 6.85
N ARG A 81 0.65 -16.27 7.68
CA ARG A 81 1.01 -15.37 8.78
C ARG A 81 1.88 -16.06 9.84
N THR A 82 1.52 -17.25 10.29
CA THR A 82 2.17 -17.92 11.43
C THR A 82 3.42 -18.71 11.04
N ASN A 83 3.41 -19.34 9.88
CA ASN A 83 4.47 -20.26 9.44
C ASN A 83 5.45 -19.60 8.50
N VAL A 84 5.13 -18.45 7.89
CA VAL A 84 6.02 -17.78 6.94
C VAL A 84 6.46 -16.41 7.46
N LEU A 85 5.51 -15.54 7.83
CA LEU A 85 5.80 -14.14 8.16
C LEU A 85 6.24 -13.93 9.61
N ASN A 86 5.55 -14.55 10.58
CA ASN A 86 5.81 -14.39 12.01
C ASN A 86 6.55 -15.60 12.60
N ILE A 87 7.76 -15.83 12.10
CA ILE A 87 8.65 -16.90 12.56
C ILE A 87 9.92 -16.31 13.17
N ASN A 88 10.73 -17.14 13.85
CA ASN A 88 12.05 -16.75 14.36
C ASN A 88 12.02 -15.47 15.23
N GLY A 89 10.95 -15.31 16.03
CA GLY A 89 10.76 -14.15 16.91
C GLY A 89 10.10 -12.93 16.25
N ILE A 90 9.82 -12.96 14.95
CA ILE A 90 9.04 -11.93 14.27
C ILE A 90 7.57 -12.09 14.66
N THR A 91 6.92 -11.00 15.11
CA THR A 91 5.49 -11.01 15.50
C THR A 91 4.70 -9.85 14.90
N LYS A 92 5.33 -9.05 14.03
CA LYS A 92 4.80 -7.77 13.56
C LYS A 92 3.76 -7.87 12.44
N TYR A 93 3.72 -8.98 11.71
CA TYR A 93 2.80 -9.11 10.58
C TYR A 93 1.37 -9.43 11.05
N LYS A 94 0.41 -8.64 10.58
CA LYS A 94 -1.02 -8.88 10.70
C LYS A 94 -1.58 -9.19 9.31
N ARG A 95 -2.81 -9.70 9.27
CA ARG A 95 -3.59 -9.86 8.03
C ARG A 95 -4.97 -9.24 8.21
N ALA A 96 -5.63 -8.97 7.09
CA ALA A 96 -7.03 -8.59 7.12
C ALA A 96 -7.94 -9.81 7.39
N ASN A 97 -9.24 -9.55 7.56
CA ASN A 97 -10.21 -10.64 7.59
C ASN A 97 -10.32 -11.25 6.19
N PHE A 98 -10.42 -12.57 6.14
CA PHE A 98 -10.51 -13.34 4.91
C PHE A 98 -11.94 -13.39 4.37
N SER A 99 -12.05 -13.33 3.05
CA SER A 99 -13.26 -13.60 2.27
C SER A 99 -12.87 -14.28 0.94
N GLY A 100 -13.86 -14.86 0.25
CA GLY A 100 -13.67 -15.62 -0.99
C GLY A 100 -13.95 -17.11 -0.83
N SER A 101 -14.25 -17.76 -1.95
CA SER A 101 -14.68 -19.17 -1.99
C SER A 101 -13.73 -20.09 -2.76
N PHE A 102 -12.88 -19.53 -3.60
CA PHE A 102 -11.94 -20.28 -4.43
C PHE A 102 -10.73 -19.42 -4.79
N LEU A 103 -9.51 -19.97 -4.67
CA LEU A 103 -8.24 -19.30 -4.99
C LEU A 103 -8.20 -17.84 -4.52
N ALA A 104 -8.32 -17.70 -3.20
CA ALA A 104 -8.56 -16.44 -2.54
C ALA A 104 -7.36 -15.51 -2.62
N ASN A 105 -7.68 -14.22 -2.56
CA ASN A 105 -6.68 -13.16 -2.45
C ASN A 105 -6.52 -12.77 -0.99
N MET A 106 -5.33 -12.36 -0.59
CA MET A 106 -5.09 -11.96 0.79
C MET A 106 -4.05 -10.86 0.91
N ILE A 107 -4.14 -10.08 2.00
CA ILE A 107 -3.14 -9.07 2.39
C ILE A 107 -2.57 -9.39 3.77
N TYR A 108 -1.25 -9.26 3.88
CA TYR A 108 -0.48 -9.28 5.10
C TYR A 108 0.34 -8.00 5.19
N PHE A 109 0.48 -7.44 6.38
CA PHE A 109 1.14 -6.15 6.54
C PHE A 109 1.89 -6.05 7.86
N ASN A 110 3.03 -5.37 7.81
CA ASN A 110 3.86 -5.02 8.94
C ASN A 110 3.13 -3.97 9.80
N SER A 111 2.58 -4.43 10.93
CA SER A 111 1.77 -3.59 11.82
C SER A 111 2.54 -2.53 12.59
N GLU A 112 3.87 -2.52 12.47
CA GLU A 112 4.75 -1.45 12.96
C GLU A 112 4.73 -0.22 12.04
N LYS A 113 4.44 -0.40 10.74
CA LYS A 113 4.46 0.67 9.73
C LYS A 113 3.08 1.08 9.23
N VAL A 114 2.13 0.15 9.15
CA VAL A 114 0.78 0.40 8.64
C VAL A 114 -0.27 -0.29 9.49
N GLU A 115 -1.51 0.14 9.39
CA GLU A 115 -2.64 -0.52 10.05
C GLU A 115 -3.89 -0.50 9.20
N LEU A 116 -4.68 -1.57 9.28
CA LEU A 116 -5.93 -1.70 8.56
C LEU A 116 -6.99 -0.77 9.15
N LYS A 117 -7.48 0.17 8.33
CA LYS A 117 -8.58 1.07 8.68
C LYS A 117 -9.94 0.43 8.39
N SER A 118 -10.07 -0.17 7.22
CA SER A 118 -11.30 -0.81 6.75
C SER A 118 -10.97 -1.77 5.62
N GLN A 119 -11.89 -2.69 5.35
CA GLN A 119 -11.85 -3.59 4.21
C GLN A 119 -13.23 -3.70 3.58
N ASP A 120 -13.26 -4.05 2.30
CA ASP A 120 -14.46 -4.24 1.51
C ASP A 120 -14.19 -5.27 0.39
N VAL A 121 -15.24 -5.66 -0.33
CA VAL A 121 -15.17 -6.64 -1.42
C VAL A 121 -16.00 -6.18 -2.60
N ILE A 122 -15.42 -6.27 -3.80
CA ILE A 122 -16.13 -6.05 -5.05
C ILE A 122 -16.50 -7.42 -5.63
N PRO A 123 -17.80 -7.67 -5.93
CA PRO A 123 -18.27 -8.96 -6.42
C PRO A 123 -17.90 -9.16 -7.89
N THR A 124 -16.62 -9.40 -8.15
CA THR A 124 -16.09 -9.81 -9.46
C THR A 124 -16.14 -11.33 -9.63
N SER A 125 -16.09 -11.79 -10.88
CA SER A 125 -16.03 -13.20 -11.28
C SER A 125 -14.73 -13.45 -12.06
N PRO A 126 -14.09 -14.63 -11.97
CA PRO A 126 -14.48 -15.81 -11.18
C PRO A 126 -14.18 -15.67 -9.67
N ARG A 127 -13.42 -14.65 -9.30
CA ARG A 127 -12.96 -14.40 -7.94
C ARG A 127 -13.26 -12.96 -7.57
N GLU A 128 -13.60 -12.76 -6.30
CA GLU A 128 -13.86 -11.42 -5.77
C GLU A 128 -12.58 -10.56 -5.74
N THR A 129 -12.74 -9.24 -5.86
CA THR A 129 -11.64 -8.29 -5.72
C THR A 129 -11.70 -7.68 -4.33
N ASN A 130 -10.66 -7.88 -3.52
CA ASN A 130 -10.62 -7.38 -2.15
C ASN A 130 -10.08 -5.95 -2.11
N VAL A 131 -10.69 -5.09 -1.30
CA VAL A 131 -10.29 -3.69 -1.14
C VAL A 131 -9.86 -3.47 0.31
N TYR A 132 -8.59 -3.13 0.52
CA TYR A 132 -8.06 -2.86 1.84
C TYR A 132 -7.62 -1.40 1.95
N LYS A 133 -8.14 -0.68 2.93
CA LYS A 133 -7.70 0.68 3.25
C LYS A 133 -6.74 0.60 4.43
N LEU A 134 -5.46 0.86 4.18
CA LEU A 134 -4.44 0.99 5.20
C LEU A 134 -4.19 2.46 5.53
N TYR A 135 -3.74 2.73 6.75
CA TYR A 135 -3.13 4.01 7.09
C TYR A 135 -1.69 3.81 7.56
N LEU A 136 -0.83 4.76 7.23
CA LEU A 136 0.58 4.74 7.62
C LEU A 136 0.74 5.22 9.05
N LYS A 137 1.56 4.53 9.83
CA LYS A 137 2.03 4.97 11.14
C LYS A 137 3.23 5.88 10.94
N THR A 138 2.94 7.14 10.66
CA THR A 138 3.96 8.18 10.51
C THR A 138 4.20 8.89 11.84
N SER A 139 5.35 9.55 11.98
CA SER A 139 5.59 10.48 13.09
C SER A 139 4.56 11.61 13.17
N SER A 140 4.00 12.03 12.03
CA SER A 140 2.96 13.07 11.95
C SER A 140 1.56 12.58 12.34
N LEU A 141 1.36 11.28 12.55
CA LEU A 141 0.06 10.73 12.97
C LEU A 141 -0.40 11.32 14.32
N VAL A 142 0.53 11.70 15.20
CA VAL A 142 0.24 12.39 16.48
C VAL A 142 -0.39 13.78 16.26
N GLN A 143 -0.17 14.38 15.10
CA GLN A 143 -0.74 15.69 14.70
C GLN A 143 -2.06 15.52 13.94
N GLY A 144 -2.55 14.29 13.78
CA GLY A 144 -3.79 13.97 13.07
C GLY A 144 -3.63 13.83 11.55
N ASP A 145 -2.43 14.04 11.01
CA ASP A 145 -2.16 13.82 9.58
C ASP A 145 -2.08 12.32 9.29
N THR A 146 -2.97 11.84 8.41
CA THR A 146 -3.12 10.41 8.11
C THR A 146 -2.97 10.19 6.61
N ILE A 147 -1.87 9.55 6.23
CA ILE A 147 -1.68 9.06 4.87
C ILE A 147 -2.40 7.71 4.74
N PHE A 148 -3.34 7.64 3.80
CA PHE A 148 -4.01 6.39 3.45
C PHE A 148 -3.39 5.77 2.20
N LEU A 149 -3.42 4.44 2.15
CA LEU A 149 -3.09 3.64 0.98
C LEU A 149 -4.20 2.61 0.78
N TYR A 150 -4.84 2.63 -0.38
CA TYR A 150 -5.76 1.59 -0.79
C TYR A 150 -5.00 0.51 -1.57
N CYS A 151 -5.17 -0.74 -1.14
CA CYS A 151 -4.66 -1.93 -1.81
C CYS A 151 -5.85 -2.74 -2.30
N MET A 152 -6.10 -2.70 -3.60
CA MET A 152 -7.10 -3.53 -4.28
C MET A 152 -6.40 -4.75 -4.87
N ILE A 153 -6.86 -5.95 -4.52
CA ILE A 153 -6.24 -7.20 -4.99
C ILE A 153 -7.26 -7.99 -5.79
N THR A 154 -6.92 -8.23 -7.04
CA THR A 154 -7.76 -8.94 -7.99
C THR A 154 -7.06 -10.21 -8.48
N HIS A 155 -7.84 -11.18 -8.95
CA HIS A 155 -7.34 -12.32 -9.70
C HIS A 155 -8.34 -12.54 -10.83
N LEU A 156 -8.04 -12.00 -12.00
CA LEU A 156 -8.97 -11.99 -13.11
C LEU A 156 -9.08 -13.38 -13.77
N LYS A 157 -10.03 -13.51 -14.70
CA LYS A 157 -10.28 -14.75 -15.42
C LYS A 157 -9.04 -15.17 -16.23
N ALA A 158 -8.56 -16.38 -15.95
CA ALA A 158 -7.52 -17.05 -16.73
C ALA A 158 -8.07 -17.62 -18.04
N GLY A 159 -7.17 -17.86 -18.99
CA GLY A 159 -7.47 -18.36 -20.32
C GLY A 159 -7.36 -17.28 -21.41
N SER A 160 -7.28 -17.74 -22.65
CA SER A 160 -7.03 -16.92 -23.85
C SER A 160 -8.21 -16.93 -24.82
N ASP A 161 -9.35 -17.51 -24.46
CA ASP A 161 -10.54 -17.47 -25.32
C ASP A 161 -11.15 -16.06 -25.28
N PRO A 162 -11.82 -15.61 -26.36
CA PRO A 162 -12.49 -14.30 -26.36
C PRO A 162 -13.50 -14.13 -25.20
N SER A 163 -14.14 -15.22 -24.74
CA SER A 163 -15.01 -15.18 -23.56
C SER A 163 -14.26 -14.92 -22.25
N ASP A 164 -13.00 -15.34 -22.17
CA ASP A 164 -12.15 -15.07 -21.02
C ASP A 164 -11.79 -13.58 -20.97
N GLU A 165 -11.47 -12.98 -22.12
CA GLU A 165 -11.27 -11.52 -22.25
C GLU A 165 -12.53 -10.72 -21.87
N ASP A 166 -13.71 -11.18 -22.28
CA ASP A 166 -15.00 -10.57 -21.92
C ASP A 166 -15.24 -10.63 -20.39
N ASP A 167 -14.94 -11.77 -19.75
CA ASP A 167 -15.03 -11.92 -18.30
C ASP A 167 -14.07 -10.98 -17.55
N ARG A 168 -12.82 -10.85 -18.03
CA ARG A 168 -11.86 -9.86 -17.50
C ARG A 168 -12.40 -8.43 -17.67
N THR A 169 -13.01 -8.14 -18.82
CA THR A 169 -13.60 -6.83 -19.13
C THR A 169 -14.77 -6.51 -18.20
N ALA A 170 -15.64 -7.48 -17.90
CA ALA A 170 -16.73 -7.31 -16.95
C ALA A 170 -16.21 -7.06 -15.51
N ALA A 171 -15.20 -7.83 -15.07
CA ALA A 171 -14.61 -7.67 -13.74
C ALA A 171 -13.93 -6.28 -13.57
N SER A 172 -13.16 -5.84 -14.56
CA SER A 172 -12.54 -4.50 -14.55
C SER A 172 -13.57 -3.37 -14.54
N ALA A 173 -14.68 -3.50 -15.28
CA ALA A 173 -15.77 -2.52 -15.27
C ALA A 173 -16.41 -2.40 -13.87
N ALA A 174 -16.58 -3.53 -13.15
CA ALA A 174 -17.08 -3.51 -11.78
C ALA A 174 -16.09 -2.82 -10.81
N ILE A 175 -14.79 -3.06 -10.96
CA ILE A 175 -13.72 -2.40 -10.19
C ILE A 175 -13.73 -0.88 -10.42
N MET A 176 -13.77 -0.46 -11.68
CA MET A 176 -13.80 0.97 -12.02
C MET A 176 -15.11 1.64 -11.59
N SER A 177 -16.24 0.92 -11.63
CA SER A 177 -17.53 1.41 -11.11
C SER A 177 -17.49 1.59 -9.58
N TYR A 178 -16.86 0.68 -8.85
CA TYR A 178 -16.64 0.83 -7.41
C TYR A 178 -15.85 2.10 -7.11
N LEU A 179 -14.72 2.30 -7.78
CA LEU A 179 -13.88 3.51 -7.61
C LEU A 179 -14.65 4.80 -7.87
N ALA A 180 -15.44 4.84 -8.95
CA ALA A 180 -16.27 5.99 -9.30
C ALA A 180 -17.37 6.25 -8.25
N SER A 181 -18.07 5.21 -7.80
CA SER A 181 -19.18 5.33 -6.85
C SER A 181 -18.75 5.67 -5.43
N SER A 182 -17.58 5.16 -5.00
CA SER A 182 -16.99 5.44 -3.69
C SER A 182 -16.24 6.77 -3.64
N ASN A 183 -16.19 7.50 -4.76
CA ASN A 183 -15.40 8.72 -4.93
C ASN A 183 -13.94 8.54 -4.47
N LEU A 184 -13.39 7.36 -4.73
CA LEU A 184 -12.11 6.94 -4.18
C LEU A 184 -10.98 7.67 -4.92
N ASN A 185 -10.19 8.44 -4.18
CA ASN A 185 -9.05 9.20 -4.68
C ASN A 185 -7.85 9.03 -3.73
N GLY A 186 -6.70 9.59 -4.11
CA GLY A 186 -5.46 9.50 -3.34
C GLY A 186 -4.60 8.30 -3.75
N ASN A 187 -3.87 7.73 -2.80
CA ASN A 187 -2.97 6.61 -3.05
C ASN A 187 -3.75 5.30 -3.22
N VAL A 188 -3.81 4.79 -4.45
CA VAL A 188 -4.52 3.55 -4.79
C VAL A 188 -3.61 2.66 -5.61
N LEU A 189 -3.47 1.41 -5.17
CA LEU A 189 -2.82 0.35 -5.91
C LEU A 189 -3.87 -0.70 -6.30
N LEU A 190 -3.89 -1.08 -7.57
CA LEU A 190 -4.58 -2.26 -8.06
C LEU A 190 -3.53 -3.31 -8.42
N MET A 191 -3.61 -4.48 -7.78
CA MET A 191 -2.57 -5.50 -7.82
C MET A 191 -3.19 -6.87 -8.05
N GLY A 192 -2.50 -7.75 -8.75
CA GLY A 192 -3.06 -9.05 -9.05
C GLY A 192 -2.39 -9.74 -10.21
N ASP A 193 -2.61 -11.04 -10.29
CA ASP A 193 -2.67 -11.79 -11.53
C ASP A 193 -3.93 -11.37 -12.32
N MET A 194 -3.71 -10.60 -13.37
CA MET A 194 -4.74 -10.07 -14.23
C MET A 194 -4.97 -10.91 -15.49
N ASN A 195 -4.12 -11.91 -15.78
CA ASN A 195 -4.23 -12.75 -16.98
C ASN A 195 -4.41 -11.94 -18.29
N LEU A 196 -3.74 -10.79 -18.41
CA LEU A 196 -3.83 -9.91 -19.59
C LEU A 196 -2.67 -10.21 -20.55
N TYR A 197 -3.01 -10.51 -21.79
CA TYR A 197 -2.10 -10.79 -22.89
C TYR A 197 -1.64 -9.50 -23.57
N SER A 198 -2.52 -8.49 -23.65
CA SER A 198 -2.21 -7.20 -24.29
C SER A 198 -2.89 -6.00 -23.66
N ALA A 199 -2.39 -4.81 -23.97
CA ALA A 199 -2.99 -3.54 -23.53
C ALA A 199 -4.29 -3.19 -24.26
N GLU A 200 -4.58 -3.87 -25.37
CA GLU A 200 -5.81 -3.70 -26.16
C GLU A 200 -7.00 -4.44 -25.53
N GLU A 201 -6.77 -5.38 -24.62
CA GLU A 201 -7.85 -6.06 -23.90
C GLU A 201 -8.73 -5.06 -23.14
N GLY A 202 -10.05 -5.28 -23.22
CA GLY A 202 -11.05 -4.38 -22.64
C GLY A 202 -10.84 -4.12 -21.15
N ALA A 203 -10.27 -5.08 -20.42
CA ALA A 203 -9.91 -4.91 -19.02
C ALA A 203 -8.81 -3.88 -18.78
N PHE A 204 -7.71 -3.93 -19.54
CA PHE A 204 -6.64 -2.94 -19.42
C PHE A 204 -7.10 -1.56 -19.88
N VAL A 205 -7.91 -1.50 -20.95
CA VAL A 205 -8.53 -0.27 -21.44
C VAL A 205 -9.43 0.34 -20.35
N ASN A 206 -10.25 -0.46 -19.67
CA ASN A 206 -11.09 0.01 -18.56
C ASN A 206 -10.24 0.60 -17.43
N PHE A 207 -9.15 -0.06 -17.02
CA PHE A 207 -8.30 0.43 -15.94
C PHE A 207 -7.59 1.75 -16.28
N THR A 208 -7.19 1.93 -17.54
CA THR A 208 -6.38 3.08 -17.98
C THR A 208 -7.19 4.22 -18.59
N THR A 209 -8.49 4.02 -18.82
CA THR A 209 -9.40 5.08 -19.32
C THR A 209 -9.97 5.89 -18.14
N PRO A 210 -9.91 7.24 -18.18
CA PRO A 210 -10.52 8.07 -17.15
C PRO A 210 -12.01 7.82 -16.97
N THR A 211 -12.45 7.62 -15.72
CA THR A 211 -13.86 7.45 -15.36
C THR A 211 -14.29 8.35 -14.21
N GLY A 212 -15.60 8.60 -14.13
CA GLY A 212 -16.24 9.39 -13.09
C GLY A 212 -15.88 10.88 -13.09
N ILE A 213 -16.42 11.60 -12.11
CA ILE A 213 -16.24 13.06 -12.01
C ILE A 213 -14.79 13.47 -11.73
N ASN A 214 -14.03 12.62 -11.05
CA ASN A 214 -12.61 12.85 -10.73
C ASN A 214 -11.66 12.42 -11.86
N GLN A 215 -12.17 11.90 -12.98
CA GLN A 215 -11.36 11.41 -14.09
C GLN A 215 -10.30 10.39 -13.64
N PHE A 216 -10.67 9.52 -12.68
CA PHE A 216 -9.75 8.54 -12.11
C PHE A 216 -9.39 7.51 -13.18
N ARG A 217 -8.09 7.18 -13.25
CA ARG A 217 -7.55 6.05 -14.01
C ARG A 217 -6.33 5.49 -13.29
N PHE A 218 -6.03 4.23 -13.58
CA PHE A 218 -4.77 3.62 -13.22
C PHE A 218 -3.69 3.91 -14.26
N TYR A 219 -2.45 3.84 -13.80
CA TYR A 219 -1.23 3.96 -14.60
C TYR A 219 -0.39 2.71 -14.37
N ASP A 220 0.25 2.21 -15.43
CA ASP A 220 1.34 1.24 -15.32
C ASP A 220 2.62 2.00 -14.95
N PRO A 221 3.19 1.84 -13.74
CA PRO A 221 4.37 2.58 -13.34
C PRO A 221 5.63 2.21 -14.15
N LEU A 222 5.63 1.07 -14.86
CA LEU A 222 6.70 0.72 -15.79
C LEU A 222 6.61 1.46 -17.12
N SER A 223 5.44 2.05 -17.43
CA SER A 223 5.13 2.64 -18.75
C SER A 223 5.35 1.66 -19.91
N MET A 224 5.08 0.36 -19.68
CA MET A 224 5.32 -0.71 -20.64
C MET A 224 3.98 -1.22 -21.21
N VAL A 225 3.21 -0.32 -21.80
CA VAL A 225 1.93 -0.63 -22.43
C VAL A 225 2.17 -1.34 -23.79
N GLY A 226 1.48 -2.44 -24.04
CA GLY A 226 1.39 -3.08 -25.36
C GLY A 226 1.12 -4.58 -25.28
N ASP A 227 1.59 -5.32 -26.27
CA ASP A 227 1.34 -6.76 -26.44
C ASP A 227 2.37 -7.60 -25.68
N TRP A 228 2.00 -8.08 -24.49
CA TRP A 228 2.92 -8.72 -23.55
C TRP A 228 3.14 -10.20 -23.82
N HIS A 229 2.17 -10.88 -24.43
CA HIS A 229 2.22 -12.32 -24.64
C HIS A 229 3.24 -12.70 -25.72
N ASN A 230 4.12 -13.65 -25.38
CA ASN A 230 5.11 -14.24 -26.28
C ASN A 230 5.85 -13.17 -27.10
N ASN A 231 6.17 -12.04 -26.45
CA ASN A 231 6.78 -10.89 -27.09
C ASN A 231 8.15 -10.58 -26.48
N TYR A 232 9.21 -10.83 -27.26
CA TYR A 232 10.59 -10.60 -26.84
C TYR A 232 10.87 -9.15 -26.40
N SER A 233 10.10 -8.17 -26.87
CA SER A 233 10.27 -6.77 -26.46
C SER A 233 9.88 -6.53 -24.99
N TYR A 234 9.00 -7.37 -24.44
CA TYR A 234 8.50 -7.30 -23.07
C TYR A 234 9.13 -8.35 -22.13
N ARG A 235 10.06 -9.18 -22.62
CA ARG A 235 10.72 -10.24 -21.82
C ARG A 235 11.28 -9.80 -20.47
N ASN A 236 11.70 -8.54 -20.33
CA ASN A 236 12.24 -8.00 -19.07
C ASN A 236 11.17 -7.78 -17.99
N ILE A 237 9.90 -7.90 -18.33
CA ILE A 237 8.76 -7.70 -17.42
C ILE A 237 7.80 -8.88 -17.38
N HIS A 238 8.11 -9.99 -18.05
CA HIS A 238 7.32 -11.21 -17.94
C HIS A 238 7.37 -11.75 -16.51
N THR A 239 6.25 -12.30 -16.07
CA THR A 239 5.99 -12.82 -14.72
C THR A 239 5.57 -14.28 -14.72
N GLN A 240 5.15 -14.84 -15.86
CA GLN A 240 4.80 -16.25 -16.03
C GLN A 240 5.29 -16.76 -17.40
N SER A 241 5.57 -18.05 -17.61
CA SER A 241 5.73 -19.11 -16.60
C SER A 241 7.19 -19.34 -16.21
N THR A 242 7.44 -19.60 -14.93
CA THR A 242 8.77 -20.06 -14.48
C THR A 242 9.14 -21.44 -15.05
N HIS A 243 8.20 -22.18 -15.64
CA HIS A 243 8.37 -23.55 -16.15
C HIS A 243 8.08 -23.70 -17.64
N THR A 244 8.82 -24.60 -18.30
CA THR A 244 8.56 -25.04 -19.68
C THR A 244 7.83 -26.39 -19.75
N THR A 245 7.70 -27.09 -18.63
CA THR A 245 7.05 -28.41 -18.53
C THR A 245 6.14 -28.43 -17.31
N SER A 246 4.99 -29.10 -17.42
CA SER A 246 4.06 -29.28 -16.30
C SER A 246 4.33 -30.61 -15.60
N ASP A 247 4.14 -30.60 -14.30
CA ASP A 247 4.05 -31.76 -13.42
C ASP A 247 2.62 -32.00 -12.91
N GLY A 248 1.62 -31.38 -13.55
CA GLY A 248 0.22 -31.38 -13.14
C GLY A 248 -0.18 -30.16 -12.29
N CYS A 249 0.78 -29.34 -11.84
CA CYS A 249 0.52 -28.09 -11.12
C CYS A 249 0.85 -26.85 -11.95
N HIS A 250 2.10 -26.75 -12.39
CA HIS A 250 2.64 -25.53 -12.97
C HIS A 250 2.09 -25.30 -14.39
N SER A 251 1.75 -24.05 -14.71
CA SER A 251 1.56 -23.62 -16.09
C SER A 251 2.87 -23.75 -16.87
N THR A 252 2.79 -24.04 -18.17
CA THR A 252 3.97 -24.19 -19.05
C THR A 252 4.10 -23.02 -20.02
N GLY A 253 5.17 -22.98 -20.82
CA GLY A 253 5.40 -21.95 -21.84
C GLY A 253 6.77 -21.29 -21.72
N GLY A 254 7.32 -21.27 -20.49
CA GLY A 254 8.52 -20.49 -20.15
C GLY A 254 8.18 -19.02 -19.89
N MET A 255 9.18 -18.17 -19.64
CA MET A 255 8.92 -16.77 -19.24
C MET A 255 8.51 -15.90 -20.45
N ASP A 256 7.24 -15.94 -20.82
CA ASP A 256 6.70 -15.37 -22.05
C ASP A 256 5.47 -14.47 -21.86
N ASP A 257 4.94 -14.37 -20.65
CA ASP A 257 3.75 -13.57 -20.32
C ASP A 257 3.97 -12.58 -19.17
N ARG A 258 3.29 -11.43 -19.23
CA ARG A 258 3.15 -10.50 -18.08
C ARG A 258 1.72 -10.54 -17.58
N PHE A 259 1.43 -11.43 -16.65
CA PHE A 259 0.10 -11.54 -16.05
C PHE A 259 -0.02 -10.80 -14.72
N ASP A 260 1.07 -10.60 -14.00
CA ASP A 260 1.03 -9.92 -12.71
C ASP A 260 1.27 -8.42 -12.90
N PHE A 261 0.44 -7.60 -12.24
CA PHE A 261 0.56 -6.15 -12.27
C PHE A 261 0.46 -5.53 -10.86
N ILE A 262 1.14 -4.40 -10.68
CA ILE A 262 0.84 -3.39 -9.67
C ILE A 262 0.62 -2.06 -10.41
N LEU A 263 -0.65 -1.75 -10.71
CA LEU A 263 -1.06 -0.48 -11.28
C LEU A 263 -1.31 0.54 -10.16
N SER A 264 -1.11 1.83 -10.45
CA SER A 264 -1.21 2.89 -9.44
C SER A 264 -2.07 4.07 -9.86
N SER A 265 -2.64 4.79 -8.90
CA SER A 265 -3.17 6.14 -9.12
C SER A 265 -2.07 7.15 -9.43
N SER A 266 -2.44 8.32 -9.95
CA SER A 266 -1.50 9.43 -10.21
C SER A 266 -0.92 10.04 -8.93
N SER A 267 -1.61 9.93 -7.80
CA SER A 267 -1.10 10.39 -6.50
C SER A 267 0.22 9.71 -6.13
N LEU A 268 0.34 8.41 -6.43
CA LEU A 268 1.53 7.63 -6.15
C LEU A 268 2.68 7.90 -7.13
N THR A 269 2.41 8.37 -8.35
CA THR A 269 3.48 8.77 -9.28
C THR A 269 3.99 10.18 -8.98
N THR A 270 3.09 11.08 -8.56
CA THR A 270 3.42 12.47 -8.24
C THR A 270 4.00 12.65 -6.83
N GLY A 271 3.54 11.88 -5.85
CA GLY A 271 3.88 12.04 -4.44
C GLY A 271 2.96 12.98 -3.66
N ASN A 272 1.92 13.54 -4.30
CA ASN A 272 1.15 14.65 -3.74
C ASN A 272 0.33 14.26 -2.49
N ASP A 273 0.06 12.97 -2.30
CA ASP A 273 -0.67 12.46 -1.12
C ASP A 273 0.25 11.72 -0.15
N GLY A 274 1.52 12.16 -0.05
CA GLY A 274 2.48 11.72 0.96
C GLY A 274 3.15 10.36 0.70
N LEU A 275 2.83 9.70 -0.41
CA LEU A 275 3.50 8.50 -0.89
C LEU A 275 3.88 8.63 -2.35
N LYS A 276 5.11 8.22 -2.68
CA LYS A 276 5.63 8.23 -4.04
C LYS A 276 6.29 6.91 -4.42
N ILE A 277 5.98 6.36 -5.58
CA ILE A 277 6.67 5.19 -6.13
C ILE A 277 8.11 5.58 -6.49
N THR A 278 9.08 4.82 -5.97
CA THR A 278 10.52 5.02 -6.27
C THR A 278 11.14 3.87 -7.04
N SER A 279 10.57 2.66 -6.94
CA SER A 279 11.00 1.51 -7.74
C SER A 279 9.85 0.55 -7.95
N TYR A 280 9.81 -0.11 -9.10
CA TYR A 280 8.92 -1.23 -9.38
C TYR A 280 9.67 -2.23 -10.28
N LYS A 281 9.73 -3.51 -9.87
CA LYS A 281 10.39 -4.58 -10.63
C LYS A 281 9.79 -5.94 -10.34
N THR A 282 9.95 -6.87 -11.27
CA THR A 282 9.73 -8.31 -11.08
C THR A 282 11.01 -8.93 -10.51
N ILE A 283 10.91 -9.71 -9.43
CA ILE A 283 12.07 -10.36 -8.84
C ILE A 283 12.52 -11.51 -9.74
N ALA A 284 13.84 -11.64 -9.93
CA ALA A 284 14.49 -12.65 -10.74
C ALA A 284 14.25 -12.61 -12.26
N GLN A 285 13.50 -11.62 -12.76
CA GLN A 285 13.34 -11.37 -14.18
C GLN A 285 14.47 -10.47 -14.70
N ASP A 286 15.37 -11.04 -15.50
CA ASP A 286 16.50 -10.34 -16.13
C ASP A 286 16.37 -10.25 -17.66
N GLY A 287 15.29 -10.81 -18.23
CA GLY A 287 14.99 -10.82 -19.66
C GLY A 287 15.76 -11.84 -20.50
N ASN A 288 16.47 -12.79 -19.89
CA ASN A 288 17.31 -13.76 -20.61
C ASN A 288 16.65 -15.13 -20.84
N ARG A 289 15.39 -15.32 -20.40
CA ARG A 289 14.68 -16.61 -20.40
C ARG A 289 13.36 -16.58 -21.15
N PHE A 290 13.28 -15.75 -22.19
CA PHE A 290 12.11 -15.70 -23.06
C PHE A 290 11.81 -17.10 -23.64
N ASN A 291 10.60 -17.62 -23.37
CA ASN A 291 10.15 -18.99 -23.70
C ASN A 291 10.97 -20.12 -23.06
N GLU A 292 11.73 -19.81 -22.00
CA GLU A 292 12.56 -20.76 -21.28
C GLU A 292 12.20 -20.76 -19.78
N SER A 293 12.60 -21.82 -19.06
CA SER A 293 12.35 -21.91 -17.62
C SER A 293 13.17 -20.87 -16.83
N LEU A 294 12.74 -20.49 -15.63
CA LEU A 294 13.45 -19.51 -14.78
C LEU A 294 14.90 -19.90 -14.45
N ILE A 295 15.25 -21.19 -14.55
CA ILE A 295 16.56 -21.74 -14.18
C ILE A 295 17.43 -22.12 -15.39
N ASN A 296 16.91 -22.02 -16.61
CA ASN A 296 17.66 -22.36 -17.84
C ASN A 296 17.39 -21.30 -18.92
N PRO A 297 18.42 -20.64 -19.50
CA PRO A 297 19.81 -20.62 -19.04
C PRO A 297 19.94 -20.14 -17.58
N ALA A 298 21.09 -20.39 -16.95
CA ALA A 298 21.31 -20.08 -15.53
C ALA A 298 20.94 -18.62 -15.17
N ASN A 299 20.37 -18.42 -13.98
CA ASN A 299 19.97 -17.12 -13.47
C ASN A 299 20.82 -16.67 -12.29
N TYR A 300 21.38 -15.46 -12.40
CA TYR A 300 22.26 -14.86 -11.40
C TYR A 300 21.71 -13.52 -10.87
N SER A 301 20.47 -13.17 -11.21
CA SER A 301 19.83 -11.91 -10.80
C SER A 301 19.42 -11.89 -9.31
N VAL A 302 19.36 -13.07 -8.69
CA VAL A 302 19.12 -13.27 -7.25
C VAL A 302 20.05 -14.37 -6.72
N PRO A 303 20.26 -14.46 -5.39
CA PRO A 303 20.97 -15.59 -4.78
C PRO A 303 20.37 -16.95 -5.19
N THR A 304 21.22 -17.98 -5.27
CA THR A 304 20.82 -19.30 -5.80
C THR A 304 19.70 -19.96 -4.99
N ASP A 305 19.72 -19.82 -3.67
CA ASP A 305 18.65 -20.31 -2.78
C ASP A 305 17.31 -19.61 -3.04
N VAL A 306 17.34 -18.29 -3.25
CA VAL A 306 16.16 -17.49 -3.63
C VAL A 306 15.64 -17.92 -5.01
N LEU A 307 16.53 -18.13 -5.98
CA LEU A 307 16.15 -18.59 -7.31
C LEU A 307 15.46 -19.96 -7.26
N SER A 308 16.05 -20.92 -6.54
CA SER A 308 15.47 -22.25 -6.37
C SER A 308 14.12 -22.16 -5.64
N ALA A 309 13.99 -21.31 -4.62
CA ALA A 309 12.72 -21.10 -3.95
C ALA A 309 11.66 -20.51 -4.89
N LEU A 310 12.02 -19.53 -5.73
CA LEU A 310 11.10 -18.95 -6.72
C LEU A 310 10.60 -20.00 -7.72
N TYR A 311 11.53 -20.77 -8.29
CA TYR A 311 11.20 -21.83 -9.24
C TYR A 311 10.28 -22.89 -8.62
N ASN A 312 10.58 -23.40 -7.42
CA ASN A 312 9.79 -24.48 -6.82
C ASN A 312 8.50 -24.01 -6.12
N ASN A 313 8.28 -22.70 -5.96
CA ASN A 313 7.12 -22.19 -5.24
C ASN A 313 5.92 -21.89 -6.14
N SER A 314 6.14 -21.34 -7.32
CA SER A 314 5.07 -20.85 -8.19
C SER A 314 5.52 -20.82 -9.64
N ASP A 315 4.57 -20.98 -10.56
CA ASP A 315 4.71 -20.65 -11.97
C ASP A 315 4.79 -19.12 -12.22
N HIS A 316 4.53 -18.30 -11.21
CA HIS A 316 4.71 -16.84 -11.27
C HIS A 316 5.99 -16.33 -10.59
N LEU A 317 6.37 -15.11 -10.94
CA LEU A 317 7.39 -14.31 -10.25
C LEU A 317 6.77 -13.17 -9.43
N PRO A 318 7.29 -12.89 -8.22
CA PRO A 318 6.75 -11.82 -7.40
C PRO A 318 7.16 -10.44 -7.89
N LEU A 319 6.21 -9.53 -7.80
CA LEU A 319 6.38 -8.12 -8.06
C LEU A 319 6.80 -7.38 -6.80
N LYS A 320 7.78 -6.47 -6.90
CA LYS A 320 8.25 -5.65 -5.78
C LYS A 320 8.19 -4.16 -6.13
N MET A 321 7.47 -3.40 -5.33
CA MET A 321 7.34 -1.95 -5.41
C MET A 321 7.84 -1.28 -4.13
N SER A 322 8.53 -0.16 -4.27
CA SER A 322 8.97 0.68 -3.15
C SER A 322 8.20 1.99 -3.17
N LEU A 323 7.57 2.32 -2.04
CA LEU A 323 6.90 3.60 -1.83
C LEU A 323 7.68 4.43 -0.81
N TYR A 324 8.06 5.63 -1.21
CA TYR A 324 8.72 6.61 -0.38
C TYR A 324 7.70 7.51 0.32
N SER A 325 7.96 7.85 1.58
CA SER A 325 7.26 8.91 2.30
C SER A 325 8.27 9.88 2.90
N ASP A 326 7.97 11.18 2.83
CA ASP A 326 8.76 12.22 3.51
C ASP A 326 8.67 12.13 5.04
N PHE A 327 7.68 11.39 5.55
CA PHE A 327 7.53 11.13 6.97
C PHE A 327 8.18 9.81 7.35
N SER A 328 8.99 9.82 8.41
CA SER A 328 9.54 8.58 8.94
C SER A 328 8.40 7.67 9.44
N LEU A 329 8.39 6.42 8.96
CA LEU A 329 7.44 5.40 9.39
C LEU A 329 7.95 4.85 10.73
N HIS A 330 7.18 5.04 11.79
CA HIS A 330 7.53 4.58 13.13
C HIS A 330 6.29 3.94 13.75
N SER A 331 6.47 3.03 14.71
CA SER A 331 5.37 2.45 15.49
C SER A 331 4.72 3.45 16.45
N ALA A 332 4.38 4.64 15.96
CA ALA A 332 3.34 5.46 16.54
C ALA A 332 2.04 4.63 16.45
N THR A 333 1.80 3.81 17.47
CA THR A 333 0.44 3.46 17.82
C THR A 333 -0.31 4.78 17.89
N LYS A 334 -1.51 4.83 17.32
CA LYS A 334 -2.50 5.81 17.70
C LYS A 334 -2.58 5.71 19.23
N SER A 335 -1.80 6.51 19.96
CA SER A 335 -2.04 6.71 21.39
C SER A 335 -3.51 7.00 21.44
N ASN A 336 -4.28 6.32 22.30
CA ASN A 336 -5.68 6.67 22.50
C ASN A 336 -5.75 8.19 22.58
N LEU A 337 -6.14 8.81 21.47
CA LEU A 337 -6.11 10.26 21.30
C LEU A 337 -7.37 10.65 22.06
N VAL A 338 -7.26 10.66 23.39
CA VAL A 338 -8.06 11.57 24.18
C VAL A 338 -7.67 12.92 23.59
N PRO A 339 -8.59 13.64 22.93
CA PRO A 339 -8.26 14.95 22.40
C PRO A 339 -7.65 15.74 23.55
N LYS A 340 -6.40 16.19 23.40
CA LYS A 340 -5.77 17.05 24.41
C LYS A 340 -6.56 18.34 24.64
N LEU A 341 -7.46 18.65 23.71
CA LEU A 341 -8.28 19.85 23.70
C LEU A 341 -9.63 19.55 23.03
N VAL A 342 -10.71 19.88 23.71
CA VAL A 342 -12.10 19.82 23.24
C VAL A 342 -12.63 21.25 23.19
N PHE A 343 -13.35 21.60 22.13
CA PHE A 343 -13.89 22.94 21.95
C PHE A 343 -15.24 22.92 21.26
N ASN A 344 -16.06 23.95 21.50
CA ASN A 344 -17.31 24.11 20.77
C ASN A 344 -17.03 24.66 19.37
N ASN A 345 -17.52 23.96 18.36
CA ASN A 345 -17.48 24.43 16.98
C ASN A 345 -18.68 23.84 16.22
N PRO A 346 -19.55 24.64 15.58
CA PRO A 346 -19.51 26.11 15.48
C PRO A 346 -19.67 26.83 16.83
N ALA A 347 -19.12 28.04 16.94
CA ALA A 347 -19.18 28.87 18.14
C ALA A 347 -20.07 30.10 17.90
N ASN A 348 -20.93 30.42 18.87
CA ASN A 348 -21.70 31.66 18.85
C ASN A 348 -20.92 32.78 19.56
N ASN A 349 -21.34 33.28 20.72
CA ASN A 349 -20.70 34.42 21.36
C ASN A 349 -19.48 34.02 22.21
N LYS A 350 -19.31 32.73 22.49
CA LYS A 350 -18.19 32.21 23.27
C LYS A 350 -17.55 31.03 22.57
N LEU A 351 -16.22 31.03 22.58
CA LEU A 351 -15.40 29.86 22.31
C LEU A 351 -15.02 29.24 23.65
N HIS A 352 -15.63 28.10 23.94
CA HIS A 352 -15.36 27.22 25.06
C HIS A 352 -14.28 26.24 24.66
N VAL A 353 -13.15 26.25 25.38
CA VAL A 353 -12.01 25.36 25.16
C VAL A 353 -11.71 24.65 26.48
N HIS A 354 -11.61 23.33 26.45
CA HIS A 354 -11.39 22.49 27.62
C HIS A 354 -10.27 21.48 27.34
N VAL A 355 -9.42 21.24 28.33
CA VAL A 355 -8.33 20.25 28.27
C VAL A 355 -8.49 19.20 29.39
N PRO A 356 -7.90 17.99 29.26
CA PRO A 356 -7.94 16.97 30.31
C PRO A 356 -7.40 17.45 31.67
N GLU A 357 -7.82 16.77 32.73
CA GLU A 357 -7.37 17.03 34.11
C GLU A 357 -5.83 16.96 34.23
N GLY A 358 -5.25 17.94 34.93
CA GLY A 358 -3.79 18.05 35.11
C GLY A 358 -3.06 18.85 34.01
N ILE A 359 -3.76 19.32 32.99
CA ILE A 359 -3.24 20.24 31.97
C ILE A 359 -3.98 21.58 32.05
N SER A 360 -3.28 22.67 31.76
CA SER A 360 -3.86 24.02 31.67
C SER A 360 -3.59 24.64 30.31
N ILE A 361 -4.49 25.50 29.84
CA ILE A 361 -4.30 26.35 28.68
C ILE A 361 -3.48 27.56 29.10
N VAL A 362 -2.26 27.67 28.56
CA VAL A 362 -1.30 28.75 28.85
C VAL A 362 -1.57 29.96 27.97
N THR A 363 -1.79 29.73 26.68
CA THR A 363 -2.23 30.75 25.74
C THR A 363 -3.33 30.21 24.83
N LEU A 364 -4.25 31.07 24.43
CA LEU A 364 -5.20 30.81 23.35
C LEU A 364 -5.26 32.07 22.48
N ASN A 365 -4.81 31.96 21.23
CA ASN A 365 -4.79 33.05 20.26
C ASN A 365 -5.79 32.76 19.14
N LEU A 366 -6.62 33.72 18.76
CA LEU A 366 -7.43 33.66 17.54
C LEU A 366 -6.84 34.57 16.47
N TYR A 367 -6.79 34.07 15.24
CA TYR A 367 -6.32 34.77 14.05
C TYR A 367 -7.40 34.78 12.97
N SER A 368 -7.42 35.83 12.16
CA SER A 368 -8.14 35.85 10.89
C SER A 368 -7.52 34.84 9.91
N ILE A 369 -8.25 34.47 8.86
CA ILE A 369 -7.70 33.64 7.77
C ILE A 369 -6.53 34.29 7.03
N THR A 370 -6.36 35.60 7.16
CA THR A 370 -5.23 36.36 6.60
C THR A 370 -4.03 36.46 7.56
N GLY A 371 -4.11 35.83 8.74
CA GLY A 371 -3.01 35.76 9.71
C GLY A 371 -2.98 36.91 10.72
N GLY A 372 -3.94 37.83 10.70
CA GLY A 372 -4.03 38.91 11.68
C GLY A 372 -4.52 38.38 13.04
N LYS A 373 -3.78 38.63 14.12
CA LYS A 373 -4.20 38.23 15.48
C LYS A 373 -5.41 39.08 15.92
N MET A 374 -6.52 38.41 16.22
CA MET A 374 -7.81 39.02 16.56
C MET A 374 -8.01 39.10 18.08
N LEU A 375 -7.76 38.00 18.78
CA LEU A 375 -7.92 37.89 20.23
C LEU A 375 -6.79 37.04 20.82
N SER A 376 -6.52 37.26 22.11
CA SER A 376 -5.55 36.49 22.87
C SER A 376 -6.01 36.33 24.30
N TYR A 377 -5.81 35.14 24.84
CA TYR A 377 -5.91 34.81 26.24
C TYR A 377 -4.54 34.30 26.70
N GLN A 378 -4.17 34.66 27.93
CA GLN A 378 -3.00 34.13 28.61
C GLN A 378 -3.38 33.82 30.06
N GLY A 379 -3.05 32.63 30.53
CA GLY A 379 -3.41 32.17 31.87
C GLY A 379 -2.89 30.77 32.15
N ALA A 380 -3.58 30.03 33.02
CA ALA A 380 -3.23 28.66 33.36
C ALA A 380 -4.48 27.88 33.81
N GLU A 381 -5.57 27.99 33.06
CA GLU A 381 -6.85 27.37 33.39
C GLU A 381 -7.11 26.10 32.54
N PRO A 382 -7.75 25.06 33.09
CA PRO A 382 -8.14 23.86 32.33
C PRO A 382 -9.34 24.12 31.40
N VAL A 383 -10.08 25.21 31.64
CA VAL A 383 -11.22 25.67 30.81
C VAL A 383 -11.03 27.15 30.50
N VAL A 384 -11.18 27.51 29.23
CA VAL A 384 -11.15 28.91 28.77
C VAL A 384 -12.43 29.21 27.99
N ASP A 385 -13.16 30.21 28.46
CA ASP A 385 -14.33 30.78 27.80
C ASP A 385 -13.95 32.13 27.19
N MET A 386 -13.53 32.13 25.92
CA MET A 386 -13.18 33.35 25.22
C MET A 386 -14.42 34.00 24.61
N ASP A 387 -14.70 35.26 24.97
CA ASP A 387 -15.74 36.05 24.32
C ASP A 387 -15.34 36.41 22.89
N ILE A 388 -16.12 35.94 21.93
CA ILE A 388 -15.94 36.16 20.49
C ILE A 388 -17.13 36.91 19.89
N SER A 389 -18.00 37.52 20.71
CA SER A 389 -19.17 38.27 20.26
C SER A 389 -18.82 39.47 19.37
N GLY A 390 -17.65 40.08 19.59
CA GLY A 390 -17.14 41.18 18.77
C GLY A 390 -16.56 40.78 17.41
N LEU A 391 -16.42 39.48 17.14
CA LEU A 391 -15.90 38.98 15.86
C LEU A 391 -17.02 38.90 14.82
N SER A 392 -16.70 39.23 13.56
CA SER A 392 -17.61 39.02 12.44
C SER A 392 -17.85 37.53 12.20
N LEU A 393 -19.01 37.20 11.61
CA LEU A 393 -19.30 35.82 11.19
C LEU A 393 -18.25 35.34 10.18
N GLY A 394 -17.76 34.11 10.33
CA GLY A 394 -16.71 33.58 9.47
C GLY A 394 -15.83 32.52 10.10
N ILE A 395 -14.74 32.17 9.43
CA ILE A 395 -13.76 31.19 9.88
C ILE A 395 -12.56 31.91 10.49
N TYR A 396 -12.10 31.40 11.63
CA TYR A 396 -10.90 31.84 12.34
C TYR A 396 -9.97 30.65 12.59
N ILE A 397 -8.69 30.94 12.77
CA ILE A 397 -7.69 29.95 13.19
C ILE A 397 -7.35 30.21 14.64
N ALA A 398 -7.47 29.19 15.49
CA ALA A 398 -7.07 29.25 16.88
C ALA A 398 -5.77 28.48 17.09
N GLU A 399 -4.91 29.01 17.94
CA GLU A 399 -3.66 28.42 18.41
C GLU A 399 -3.70 28.38 19.93
N ALA A 400 -3.56 27.19 20.52
CA ALA A 400 -3.52 27.01 21.96
C ALA A 400 -2.18 26.41 22.39
N THR A 401 -1.51 27.04 23.37
CA THR A 401 -0.34 26.47 24.04
C THR A 401 -0.76 25.93 25.39
N LEU A 402 -0.36 24.71 25.73
CA LEU A 402 -0.71 24.03 26.98
C LEU A 402 0.46 24.01 27.97
N SER A 403 0.17 23.74 29.24
CA SER A 403 1.16 23.73 30.33
C SER A 403 2.21 22.62 30.21
N ASP A 404 1.95 21.60 29.39
CA ASP A 404 2.90 20.54 29.04
C ASP A 404 3.83 20.92 27.87
N GLY A 405 3.73 22.16 27.37
CA GLY A 405 4.51 22.67 26.25
C GLY A 405 3.95 22.31 24.86
N SER A 406 2.83 21.58 24.79
CA SER A 406 2.21 21.27 23.50
C SER A 406 1.47 22.47 22.90
N VAL A 407 1.48 22.56 21.56
CA VAL A 407 0.80 23.60 20.80
C VAL A 407 -0.20 22.93 19.86
N SER A 408 -1.45 23.40 19.86
CA SER A 408 -2.54 22.87 19.03
C SER A 408 -3.16 23.96 18.17
N PHE A 409 -3.41 23.66 16.89
CA PHE A 409 -4.10 24.56 15.96
C PHE A 409 -5.46 23.98 15.58
N PHE A 410 -6.50 24.81 15.55
CA PHE A 410 -7.85 24.37 15.16
C PHE A 410 -8.65 25.49 14.51
N LYS A 411 -9.66 25.10 13.70
CA LYS A 411 -10.54 26.05 13.00
C LYS A 411 -11.77 26.35 13.86
N VAL A 412 -12.15 27.61 13.94
CA VAL A 412 -13.37 28.07 14.64
C VAL A 412 -14.31 28.71 13.63
N LEU A 413 -15.53 28.19 13.52
CA LEU A 413 -16.60 28.77 12.71
C LEU A 413 -17.50 29.61 13.62
N LYS A 414 -17.42 30.95 13.49
CA LYS A 414 -18.30 31.90 14.19
C LYS A 414 -19.64 31.99 13.47
N ILE A 415 -20.70 31.63 14.17
CA ILE A 415 -22.10 31.73 13.71
C ILE A 415 -22.89 32.74 14.55
N ARG A 416 -24.12 33.04 14.12
CA ARG A 416 -25.04 33.96 14.80
C ARG A 416 -25.48 33.46 16.16
#